data_AF-A0A2M8H6L6-F1
#
_entry.id   AF-A0A2M8H6L6-F1
#
_cell.length_a   1.000
_cell.length_b   1.000
_cell.length_c   1.000
_cell.angle_alpha   90.00
_cell.angle_beta   90.00
_cell.angle_gamma   90.00
#
_symmetry.space_group_name_H-M   'P 1'
#
loop_
_entity.id
_entity.type
_entity.pdbx_description
1 polymer ?
#
loop_
_entity_poly.entity_id
_entity_poly.type
_entity_poly.pdbx_seq_one_letter_code
_entity_poly.pdbx_strand_id
1 'polypeptide(L)'
;MTVSVSRLSAALLTACTLFAAVPAHATNQSEQRQDARDIRQDTRQESRDAKQECREGLMGNADCRQDHRDAKQEGRDQARDVKY
;
A
#
# COMPACT_ATOMS: atom_id res chain seq x y z
N MET A 1 -22.59 -24.12 40.07
CA MET A 1 -23.25 -23.41 38.94
C MET A 1 -22.60 -22.08 38.61
N THR A 2 -22.24 -21.25 39.60
CA THR A 2 -21.60 -19.93 39.42
C THR A 2 -20.27 -19.95 38.64
N VAL A 3 -19.40 -20.93 38.91
CA VAL A 3 -18.11 -21.09 38.23
C VAL A 3 -18.26 -21.43 36.74
N SER A 4 -19.31 -22.17 36.37
CA SER A 4 -19.57 -22.55 34.98
C SER A 4 -20.11 -21.37 34.17
N VAL A 5 -20.99 -20.56 34.77
CA VAL A 5 -21.53 -19.35 34.16
C VAL A 5 -20.42 -18.31 33.94
N SER A 6 -19.53 -18.12 34.92
CA SER A 6 -18.41 -17.19 34.80
C SER A 6 -17.41 -17.55 33.68
N ARG A 7 -17.15 -18.85 33.46
CA ARG A 7 -16.31 -19.33 32.34
C ARG A 7 -16.98 -19.12 30.98
N LEU A 8 -18.29 -19.33 30.88
CA LEU A 8 -19.07 -19.04 29.67
C LEU A 8 -19.08 -17.55 29.34
N SER A 9 -19.26 -16.69 30.34
CA SER A 9 -19.21 -15.23 30.17
C SER A 9 -17.83 -14.75 29.71
N ALA A 10 -16.76 -15.29 30.31
CA ALA A 10 -15.39 -14.97 29.90
C ALA A 10 -15.12 -15.40 28.44
N ALA A 11 -15.55 -16.61 28.06
CA ALA A 11 -15.40 -17.11 26.69
C ALA A 11 -16.15 -16.24 25.66
N LEU A 12 -17.39 -15.83 25.98
CA LEU A 12 -18.19 -14.93 25.14
C LEU A 12 -17.54 -13.56 24.97
N LEU A 13 -17.00 -12.98 26.05
CA LEU A 13 -16.29 -11.70 26.00
C LEU A 13 -15.06 -11.77 25.07
N THR A 14 -14.23 -12.82 25.20
CA THR A 14 -13.10 -13.02 24.27
C THR A 14 -13.52 -13.26 22.83
N ALA A 15 -14.65 -13.94 22.59
CA ALA A 15 -15.15 -14.15 21.24
C ALA A 15 -15.63 -12.83 20.61
N CYS A 16 -16.36 -12.00 21.36
CA CYS A 16 -16.82 -10.70 20.88
C CYS A 16 -15.67 -9.74 20.53
N THR A 17 -14.60 -9.71 21.33
CA THR A 17 -13.45 -8.85 21.04
C THR A 17 -12.68 -9.30 19.80
N LEU A 18 -12.50 -10.61 19.60
CA LEU A 18 -11.87 -11.15 18.39
C LEU A 18 -12.69 -10.83 17.14
N PHE A 19 -14.02 -10.97 17.19
CA PHE A 19 -14.89 -10.65 16.06
C PHE A 19 -14.87 -9.17 15.67
N ALA A 20 -14.71 -8.26 16.64
CA ALA A 20 -14.63 -6.83 16.38
C ALA A 20 -13.27 -6.39 15.79
N ALA A 21 -12.18 -7.11 16.10
CA ALA A 21 -10.84 -6.76 15.62
C ALA A 21 -10.60 -7.11 14.14
N VAL A 22 -11.23 -8.17 13.62
CA VAL A 22 -11.07 -8.63 12.23
C VAL A 22 -11.43 -7.57 11.18
N PRO A 23 -12.61 -6.89 11.24
CA PRO A 23 -12.96 -5.91 10.22
C PRO A 23 -12.03 -4.68 10.22
N ALA A 24 -11.53 -4.25 11.38
CA ALA A 24 -10.63 -3.10 11.47
C ALA A 24 -9.26 -3.34 10.80
N HIS A 25 -8.71 -4.55 10.92
CA HIS A 25 -7.49 -4.92 10.19
C HIS A 25 -7.72 -5.04 8.68
N ALA A 26 -8.90 -5.52 8.27
CA ALA A 26 -9.25 -5.63 6.86
C ALA A 26 -9.39 -4.26 6.17
N THR A 27 -9.99 -3.27 6.85
CA THR A 27 -10.12 -1.90 6.31
C THR A 27 -8.76 -1.24 6.17
N ASN A 28 -7.91 -1.31 7.20
CA ASN A 28 -6.60 -0.68 7.17
C ASN A 28 -5.68 -1.31 6.09
N GLN A 29 -5.71 -2.63 5.93
CA GLN A 29 -4.98 -3.28 4.85
C GLN A 29 -5.54 -2.93 3.46
N SER A 30 -6.85 -2.66 3.35
CA SER A 30 -7.45 -2.23 2.08
C SER A 30 -7.02 -0.82 1.67
N GLU A 31 -6.91 0.10 2.65
CA GLU A 31 -6.43 1.48 2.47
C GLU A 31 -4.97 1.47 2.02
N GLN A 32 -4.09 0.75 2.73
CA GLN A 32 -2.67 0.57 2.36
C GLN A 32 -2.48 0.06 0.92
N ARG A 33 -3.33 -0.88 0.47
CA ARG A 33 -3.30 -1.38 -0.91
C ARG A 33 -3.78 -0.36 -1.92
N GLN A 34 -4.68 0.54 -1.53
CA GLN A 34 -5.13 1.64 -2.36
C GLN A 34 -4.04 2.70 -2.50
N ASP A 35 -3.43 3.13 -1.40
CA ASP A 35 -2.32 4.08 -1.41
C ASP A 35 -1.15 3.56 -2.26
N ALA A 36 -0.80 2.28 -2.09
CA ALA A 36 0.21 1.63 -2.92
C ALA A 36 -0.17 1.51 -4.40
N ARG A 37 -1.46 1.57 -4.76
CA ARG A 37 -1.89 1.67 -6.16
C ARG A 37 -1.74 3.09 -6.68
N ASP A 38 -2.09 4.07 -5.87
CA ASP A 38 -2.05 5.49 -6.25
C ASP A 38 -0.61 5.93 -6.49
N ILE A 39 0.34 5.58 -5.59
CA ILE A 39 1.79 5.78 -5.80
C ILE A 39 2.23 5.21 -7.16
N ARG A 40 1.81 3.99 -7.50
CA ARG A 40 2.19 3.37 -8.79
C ARG A 40 1.58 4.08 -9.99
N GLN A 41 0.42 4.72 -9.85
CA GLN A 41 -0.20 5.49 -10.94
C GLN A 41 0.50 6.82 -11.10
N ASP A 42 0.81 7.51 -10.00
CA ASP A 42 1.53 8.77 -10.01
C ASP A 42 2.92 8.60 -10.63
N THR A 43 3.70 7.62 -10.17
CA THR A 43 5.00 7.29 -10.78
C THR A 43 4.88 6.96 -12.27
N ARG A 44 3.78 6.33 -12.72
CA ARG A 44 3.56 6.06 -14.15
C ARG A 44 3.28 7.33 -14.93
N GLN A 45 2.55 8.28 -14.34
CA GLN A 45 2.23 9.55 -14.97
C GLN A 45 3.48 10.43 -15.08
N GLU A 46 4.20 10.63 -13.98
CA GLU A 46 5.48 11.34 -13.96
C GLU A 46 6.49 10.73 -14.95
N SER A 47 6.54 9.39 -15.01
CA SER A 47 7.38 8.67 -15.96
C SER A 47 7.01 8.92 -17.43
N ARG A 48 5.74 9.23 -17.74
CA ARG A 48 5.32 9.61 -19.10
C ARG A 48 5.72 11.04 -19.40
N ASP A 49 5.56 11.94 -18.43
CA ASP A 49 5.87 13.36 -18.56
C ASP A 49 7.38 13.56 -18.76
N ALA A 50 8.21 12.94 -17.91
CA ALA A 50 9.67 12.95 -18.08
C ALA A 50 10.12 12.35 -19.43
N LYS A 51 9.39 11.36 -19.95
CA LYS A 51 9.67 10.78 -21.27
C LYS A 51 9.31 11.74 -22.41
N GLN A 52 8.29 12.56 -22.22
CA GLN A 52 7.90 13.59 -23.17
C GLN A 52 8.96 14.70 -23.22
N GLU A 53 9.39 15.22 -22.07
CA GLU A 53 10.46 16.21 -21.95
C GLU A 53 11.78 15.74 -22.59
N CYS A 54 12.11 14.47 -22.40
CA CYS A 54 13.25 13.82 -23.02
C CYS A 54 13.15 13.73 -24.55
N ARG A 55 11.94 13.49 -25.10
CA ARG A 55 11.72 13.53 -26.56
C ARG A 55 11.85 14.95 -27.11
N GLU A 56 11.49 15.95 -26.33
CA GLU A 56 11.58 17.37 -26.69
C GLU A 56 13.01 17.92 -26.62
N GLY A 57 13.98 17.10 -26.19
CA GLY A 57 15.41 17.35 -26.36
C GLY A 57 16.08 18.07 -25.19
N LEU A 58 15.45 18.11 -24.02
CA LEU A 58 16.02 18.73 -22.81
C LEU A 58 17.11 17.86 -22.15
N MET A 59 17.12 16.55 -22.41
CA MET A 59 18.00 15.56 -21.76
C MET A 59 18.57 14.56 -22.78
N GLY A 60 19.76 14.01 -22.52
CA GLY A 60 20.34 12.94 -23.34
C GLY A 60 19.51 11.65 -23.32
N ASN A 61 19.39 10.95 -24.46
CA ASN A 61 18.52 9.77 -24.59
C ASN A 61 18.94 8.59 -23.68
N ALA A 62 20.23 8.50 -23.32
CA ALA A 62 20.75 7.48 -22.42
C ALA A 62 20.37 7.78 -20.95
N ASP A 63 20.59 9.02 -20.51
CA ASP A 63 20.31 9.47 -19.15
C ASP A 63 18.82 9.39 -18.85
N CYS A 64 17.98 9.90 -19.76
CA CYS A 64 16.53 9.81 -19.64
C CYS A 64 15.99 8.37 -19.56
N ARG A 65 16.63 7.39 -20.22
CA ARG A 65 16.25 5.97 -20.06
C ARG A 65 16.64 5.43 -18.71
N GLN A 66 17.75 5.91 -18.15
CA GLN A 66 18.23 5.50 -16.85
C GLN A 66 17.36 6.08 -15.74
N ASP A 67 17.13 7.40 -15.76
CA ASP A 67 16.27 8.10 -14.81
C ASP A 67 14.87 7.49 -14.76
N HIS A 68 14.30 7.16 -15.93
CA HIS A 68 13.01 6.49 -16.00
C HIS A 68 13.02 5.06 -15.41
N ARG A 69 14.14 4.33 -15.48
CA ARG A 69 14.27 3.03 -14.80
C ARG A 69 14.34 3.21 -13.30
N ASP A 70 15.13 4.18 -12.85
CA ASP A 70 15.37 4.45 -11.43
C ASP A 70 14.10 4.96 -10.74
N ALA A 71 13.41 5.95 -11.33
CA ALA A 71 12.13 6.44 -10.83
C ALA A 71 11.06 5.34 -10.76
N LYS A 72 11.02 4.42 -11.74
CA LYS A 72 10.09 3.27 -11.68
C LYS A 72 10.45 2.28 -10.59
N GLN A 73 11.73 2.10 -10.33
CA GLN A 73 12.18 1.20 -9.27
C GLN A 73 11.84 1.81 -7.91
N GLU A 74 12.14 3.09 -7.73
CA GLU A 74 11.81 3.85 -6.52
C GLU A 74 10.30 3.82 -6.22
N GLY A 75 9.44 4.16 -7.20
CA GLY A 75 7.99 4.12 -6.99
C GLY A 75 7.46 2.70 -6.72
N ARG A 76 8.12 1.64 -7.21
CA ARG A 76 7.76 0.26 -6.87
C ARG A 76 8.14 -0.10 -5.44
N ASP A 77 9.25 0.44 -4.96
CA ASP A 77 9.76 0.18 -3.61
C ASP A 77 8.94 0.99 -2.58
N GLN A 78 8.66 2.27 -2.84
CA GLN A 78 7.72 3.09 -2.05
C GLN A 78 6.32 2.42 -1.95
N ALA A 79 5.78 1.93 -3.08
CA ALA A 79 4.51 1.21 -3.08
C ALA A 79 4.57 -0.17 -2.40
N ARG A 80 5.77 -0.70 -2.11
CA ARG A 80 5.94 -1.93 -1.33
C ARG A 80 5.97 -1.60 0.16
N ASP A 81 6.61 -0.50 0.53
CA ASP A 81 6.72 -0.02 1.90
C ASP A 81 5.37 0.39 2.51
N VAL A 82 4.44 0.88 1.68
CA VAL A 82 3.09 1.27 2.12
C VAL A 82 2.10 0.09 2.16
N LYS A 83 2.32 -0.95 1.36
CA LYS A 83 1.35 -2.05 1.17
C LYS A 83 1.26 -3.01 2.36
N TYR A 84 2.27 -3.03 3.22
CA TYR A 84 2.49 -4.03 4.29
C TYR A 84 2.66 -3.35 5.64
#